data_AF-A0AAW0G3Z2-F1
#
_entry.id   AF-A0AAW0G3Z2-F1
#
_cell.length_a   1.000
_cell.length_b   1.000
_cell.length_c   1.000
_cell.angle_alpha   90.00
_cell.angle_beta   90.00
_cell.angle_gamma   90.00
#
_symmetry.space_group_name_H-M   'P 1'
#
loop_
_entity.id
_entity.type
_entity.pdbx_description
1 polymer ?
#
loop_
_entity_poly.entity_id
_entity_poly.type
_entity_poly.pdbx_seq_one_letter_code
_entity_poly.pdbx_strand_id
1 'polypeptide(L)'
;MPRVSKKRKTSNEGVSARAGEKPSDTLRMISSKVPADSLPSLLEKYLYPALDELSPEAQQQIIERLDLAQEDIRVAELRGLIKYNVHEKSLNTKVKLFLKDVKCNSDDEYEEQGDIMMEIASEILKWLPNLWQIGIEKALDVQLVHKCLVLCTTVIEEVEQCDSPVDFRDFDDNITILNSSGRVIYKDKANAMQFIAWMWRELLVSVGSKKGSTKAILADIDRFNIKEEICDYLGYEDEQMDGSRSQMAHWTPKMRDIATTLLYEQH
;
A
#
# COMPACT_ATOMS: atom_id res chain seq x y z
N MET A 1 78.54 33.50 23.29
CA MET A 1 77.68 32.35 22.95
C MET A 1 76.60 32.79 21.98
N PRO A 2 76.55 32.28 20.73
CA PRO A 2 75.50 32.64 19.77
C PRO A 2 74.33 31.64 19.82
N ARG A 3 73.09 32.17 19.82
CA ARG A 3 71.84 31.41 19.76
C ARG A 3 71.52 31.01 18.32
N VAL A 4 71.48 29.71 18.05
CA VAL A 4 71.03 29.13 16.77
C VAL A 4 69.51 28.96 16.80
N SER A 5 68.81 29.69 15.94
CA SER A 5 67.36 29.57 15.75
C SER A 5 67.06 28.53 14.67
N LYS A 6 66.46 27.39 15.06
CA LYS A 6 65.99 26.35 14.12
C LYS A 6 64.58 26.71 13.60
N LYS A 7 64.48 27.07 12.32
CA LYS A 7 63.20 27.13 11.59
C LYS A 7 62.75 25.71 11.24
N ARG A 8 61.57 25.32 11.72
CA ARG A 8 60.90 24.06 11.41
C ARG A 8 60.04 24.26 10.16
N LYS A 9 60.33 23.50 9.10
CA LYS A 9 59.63 23.53 7.81
C LYS A 9 58.53 22.47 7.87
N THR A 10 57.27 22.90 7.94
CA THR A 10 56.09 22.03 7.81
C THR A 10 55.81 21.83 6.32
N SER A 11 56.09 20.62 5.82
CA SER A 11 55.70 20.15 4.51
C SER A 11 54.23 19.76 4.54
N ASN A 12 53.39 20.57 3.89
CA ASN A 12 51.99 20.29 3.65
C ASN A 12 51.91 19.40 2.39
N GLU A 13 51.86 18.08 2.56
CA GLU A 13 51.57 17.16 1.46
C GLU A 13 50.08 17.28 1.12
N GLY A 14 49.79 18.13 0.13
CA GLY A 14 48.48 18.18 -0.49
C GLY A 14 48.18 16.83 -1.12
N VAL A 15 47.10 16.20 -0.65
CA VAL A 15 46.51 15.01 -1.26
C VAL A 15 46.10 15.38 -2.69
N SER A 16 46.94 15.00 -3.64
CA SER A 16 46.68 15.15 -5.08
C SER A 16 45.42 14.36 -5.42
N ALA A 17 44.35 15.06 -5.77
CA ALA A 17 43.11 14.45 -6.21
C ALA A 17 43.40 13.54 -7.41
N ARG A 18 43.05 12.24 -7.31
CA ARG A 18 43.10 11.30 -8.43
C ARG A 18 42.10 11.74 -9.48
N ALA A 19 42.59 12.49 -10.47
CA ALA A 19 41.77 12.99 -11.56
C ALA A 19 41.08 11.83 -12.29
N GLY A 20 39.75 11.74 -12.17
CA GLY A 20 38.91 10.81 -12.93
C GLY A 20 38.14 9.75 -12.11
N GLU A 21 38.44 9.57 -10.82
CA GLU A 21 37.65 8.66 -9.97
C GLU A 21 36.35 9.36 -9.51
N LYS A 22 35.19 8.76 -9.79
CA LYS A 22 33.90 9.27 -9.31
C LYS A 22 33.74 8.89 -7.84
N PRO A 23 33.26 9.79 -6.96
CA PRO A 23 33.00 9.48 -5.55
C PRO A 23 32.12 8.22 -5.35
N SER A 24 31.17 7.99 -6.26
CA SER A 24 30.31 6.80 -6.26
C SER A 24 31.08 5.49 -6.39
N ASP A 25 32.17 5.47 -7.17
CA ASP A 25 32.94 4.26 -7.43
C ASP A 25 33.78 3.90 -6.21
N THR A 26 34.35 4.91 -5.54
CA THR A 26 35.06 4.75 -4.27
C THR A 26 34.12 4.27 -3.16
N LEU A 27 32.94 4.88 -3.02
CA LEU A 27 31.94 4.47 -2.02
C LEU A 27 31.48 3.02 -2.25
N ARG A 28 31.22 2.62 -3.50
CA ARG A 28 30.84 1.25 -3.85
C ARG A 28 31.96 0.24 -3.55
N MET A 29 33.21 0.62 -3.78
CA MET A 29 34.36 -0.21 -3.43
C MET A 29 34.52 -0.37 -1.92
N ILE A 30 34.27 0.69 -1.15
CA ILE A 30 34.32 0.64 0.32
C ILE A 30 33.19 -0.25 0.84
N SER A 31 31.96 -0.05 0.35
CA SER A 31 30.79 -0.82 0.79
C SER A 31 30.89 -2.31 0.49
N SER A 32 31.64 -2.73 -0.54
CA SER A 32 31.84 -4.15 -0.86
C SER A 32 32.95 -4.83 -0.06
N LYS A 33 33.85 -4.06 0.57
CA LYS A 33 35.01 -4.56 1.33
C LYS A 33 34.83 -4.49 2.84
N VAL A 34 33.96 -3.62 3.32
CA VAL A 34 33.74 -3.40 4.76
C VAL A 34 32.53 -4.22 5.23
N PRO A 35 32.59 -4.88 6.40
CA PRO A 35 31.42 -5.50 7.02
C PRO A 35 30.27 -4.51 7.22
N ALA A 36 29.02 -4.94 7.02
CA ALA A 36 27.84 -4.09 7.12
C ALA A 36 27.76 -3.33 8.45
N ASP A 37 28.13 -3.98 9.55
CA ASP A 37 28.07 -3.42 10.91
C ASP A 37 29.09 -2.28 11.14
N SER A 38 30.19 -2.27 10.39
CA SER A 38 31.25 -1.26 10.51
C SER A 38 31.02 -0.04 9.62
N LEU A 39 30.19 -0.17 8.58
CA LEU A 39 29.94 0.88 7.60
C LEU A 39 29.37 2.17 8.24
N PRO A 40 28.37 2.15 9.14
CA PRO A 40 27.85 3.37 9.78
C PRO A 40 28.95 4.18 10.47
N SER A 41 29.82 3.53 11.24
CA SER A 41 30.93 4.20 11.95
C SER A 41 31.95 4.85 11.01
N LEU A 42 32.18 4.28 9.83
CA LEU A 42 33.05 4.87 8.82
C LEU A 42 32.39 6.08 8.14
N LEU A 43 31.09 6.00 7.87
CA LEU A 43 30.33 7.12 7.30
C LEU A 43 30.31 8.29 8.28
N GLU A 44 30.02 8.05 9.55
CA GLU A 44 30.05 9.07 10.62
C GLU A 44 31.42 9.72 10.77
N LYS A 45 32.50 8.93 10.70
CA LYS A 45 33.85 9.44 10.94
C LYS A 45 34.41 10.23 9.76
N TYR A 46 34.09 9.87 8.52
CA TYR A 46 34.78 10.40 7.34
C TYR A 46 33.87 11.03 6.29
N LEU A 47 32.64 10.54 6.11
CA LEU A 47 31.75 11.03 5.05
C LEU A 47 30.83 12.15 5.54
N TYR A 48 30.15 11.98 6.68
CA TYR A 48 29.20 12.98 7.17
C TYR A 48 29.83 14.35 7.41
N PRO A 49 31.01 14.49 8.04
CA PRO A 49 31.65 15.80 8.19
C PRO A 49 31.96 16.46 6.85
N ALA A 50 32.36 15.68 5.84
CA ALA A 50 32.63 16.19 4.51
C ALA A 50 31.36 16.64 3.78
N LEU A 51 30.21 16.01 4.04
CA LEU A 51 28.91 16.44 3.53
C LEU A 51 28.43 17.73 4.24
N ASP A 52 28.69 17.85 5.54
CA ASP A 52 28.33 19.03 6.34
C ASP A 52 29.15 20.29 5.98
N GLU A 53 30.34 20.10 5.38
CA GLU A 53 31.20 21.18 4.87
C GLU A 53 30.85 21.65 3.45
N LEU A 54 29.91 20.99 2.76
CA LEU A 54 29.47 21.39 1.41
C LEU A 54 28.73 22.74 1.43
N SER A 55 28.61 23.37 0.25
CA SER A 55 27.78 24.57 0.13
C SER A 55 26.31 24.25 0.39
N PRO A 56 25.50 25.21 0.88
CA PRO A 56 24.08 24.99 1.15
C PRO A 56 23.31 24.44 -0.05
N GLU A 57 23.65 24.89 -1.28
CA GLU A 57 23.01 24.41 -2.51
C GLU A 57 23.33 22.94 -2.79
N ALA A 58 24.58 22.53 -2.57
CA ALA A 58 24.99 21.13 -2.74
C ALA A 58 24.36 20.23 -1.67
N GLN A 59 24.27 20.70 -0.42
CA GLN A 59 23.58 20.00 0.67
C GLN A 59 22.10 19.81 0.34
N GLN A 60 21.41 20.86 -0.10
CA GLN A 60 20.01 20.80 -0.48
C GLN A 60 19.77 19.78 -1.61
N GLN A 61 20.61 19.77 -2.65
CA GLN A 61 20.52 18.79 -3.73
C GLN A 61 20.71 17.35 -3.23
N ILE A 62 21.62 17.13 -2.28
CA ILE A 62 21.85 15.81 -1.70
C ILE A 62 20.63 15.37 -0.87
N ILE A 63 20.09 16.26 -0.03
CA ILE A 63 18.88 16.00 0.77
C ILE A 63 17.71 15.61 -0.14
N GLU A 64 17.44 16.38 -1.19
CA GLU A 64 16.38 16.06 -2.15
C GLU A 64 16.56 14.69 -2.80
N ARG A 65 17.80 14.28 -3.09
CA ARG A 65 18.10 12.95 -3.65
C ARG A 65 17.94 11.84 -2.62
N LEU A 66 18.29 12.10 -1.36
CA LEU A 66 18.09 11.16 -0.26
C LEU A 66 16.61 10.98 0.04
N ASP A 67 15.82 12.05 0.00
CA ASP A 67 14.36 12.00 0.16
C ASP A 67 13.71 11.14 -0.93
N LEU A 68 14.15 11.30 -2.19
CA LEU A 68 13.70 10.45 -3.30
C LEU A 68 14.08 8.98 -3.08
N ALA A 69 15.32 8.70 -2.67
CA ALA A 69 15.79 7.34 -2.42
C ALA A 69 15.05 6.70 -1.23
N GLN A 70 14.75 7.48 -0.19
CA GLN A 70 13.97 7.03 0.95
C GLN A 70 12.53 6.70 0.53
N GLU A 71 11.91 7.52 -0.33
CA GLU A 71 10.59 7.23 -0.86
C GLU A 71 10.60 5.95 -1.70
N ASP A 72 11.61 5.73 -2.55
CA ASP A 72 11.75 4.49 -3.33
C ASP A 72 11.82 3.24 -2.43
N ILE A 73 12.54 3.31 -1.31
CA ILE A 73 12.61 2.23 -0.32
C ILE A 73 11.23 1.98 0.29
N ARG A 74 10.54 3.05 0.73
CA ARG A 74 9.19 2.94 1.32
C ARG A 74 8.18 2.37 0.33
N VAL A 75 8.23 2.80 -0.93
CA VAL A 75 7.42 2.27 -2.03
C VAL A 75 7.71 0.78 -2.21
N ALA A 76 8.97 0.35 -2.21
CA ALA A 76 9.33 -1.06 -2.33
C ALA A 76 8.81 -1.91 -1.16
N GLU A 77 8.92 -1.41 0.07
CA GLU A 77 8.38 -2.07 1.27
C GLU A 77 6.86 -2.22 1.19
N LEU A 78 6.15 -1.13 0.82
CA LEU A 78 4.70 -1.13 0.63
C LEU A 78 4.28 -2.13 -0.45
N ARG A 79 4.96 -2.16 -1.60
CA ARG A 79 4.72 -3.16 -2.66
C ARG A 79 4.88 -4.59 -2.16
N GLY A 80 5.86 -4.80 -1.28
CA GLY A 80 6.09 -6.08 -0.61
C GLY A 80 4.94 -6.56 0.27
N LEU A 81 3.99 -5.69 0.63
CA LEU A 81 2.78 -6.04 1.39
C LEU A 81 1.66 -6.58 0.52
N ILE A 82 1.65 -6.32 -0.79
CA ILE A 82 0.58 -6.82 -1.68
C ILE A 82 0.60 -8.36 -1.69
N LYS A 83 1.79 -8.98 -1.82
CA LYS A 83 1.98 -10.44 -1.81
C LYS A 83 0.93 -11.22 -2.61
N TYR A 84 0.52 -10.71 -3.78
CA TYR A 84 -0.60 -11.26 -4.57
C TYR A 84 -0.55 -12.78 -4.72
N ASN A 85 0.59 -13.35 -5.15
CA ASN A 85 0.72 -14.80 -5.36
C ASN A 85 0.53 -15.63 -4.07
N VAL A 86 0.85 -15.05 -2.91
CA VAL A 86 0.68 -15.72 -1.61
C VAL A 86 -0.81 -15.80 -1.27
N HIS A 87 -1.51 -14.67 -1.36
CA HIS A 87 -2.95 -14.60 -1.10
C HIS A 87 -3.76 -15.38 -2.13
N GLU A 88 -3.44 -15.27 -3.42
CA GLU A 88 -4.06 -16.07 -4.48
C GLU A 88 -3.95 -17.58 -4.21
N LYS A 89 -2.76 -18.06 -3.86
CA LYS A 89 -2.58 -19.49 -3.55
C LYS A 89 -3.35 -19.89 -2.29
N SER A 90 -3.31 -19.06 -1.25
CA SER A 90 -3.98 -19.29 0.03
C SER A 90 -5.49 -19.38 -0.15
N LEU A 91 -6.11 -18.32 -0.71
CA LEU A 91 -7.55 -18.24 -0.94
C LEU A 91 -8.04 -19.36 -1.85
N ASN A 92 -7.38 -19.61 -2.98
CA ASN A 92 -7.76 -20.71 -3.88
C ASN A 92 -7.65 -22.09 -3.21
N THR A 93 -6.74 -22.27 -2.25
CA THR A 93 -6.65 -23.51 -1.48
C THR A 93 -7.83 -23.64 -0.53
N LYS A 94 -8.18 -22.57 0.20
CA LYS A 94 -9.32 -22.56 1.12
C LYS A 94 -10.65 -22.78 0.39
N VAL A 95 -10.88 -22.09 -0.73
CA VAL A 95 -12.09 -22.28 -1.55
C VAL A 95 -12.19 -23.72 -2.05
N LYS A 96 -11.09 -24.34 -2.51
CA LYS A 96 -11.11 -25.74 -2.93
C LYS A 96 -11.43 -26.71 -1.79
N LEU A 97 -10.94 -26.44 -0.58
CA LEU A 97 -11.26 -27.23 0.60
C LEU A 97 -12.74 -27.09 0.95
N PHE A 98 -13.22 -25.85 1.00
CA PHE A 98 -14.61 -25.51 1.25
C PHE A 98 -15.58 -26.18 0.25
N LEU A 99 -15.35 -26.01 -1.06
CA LEU A 99 -16.21 -26.61 -2.10
C LEU A 99 -16.17 -28.15 -2.09
N LYS A 100 -15.03 -28.73 -1.70
CA LYS A 100 -14.94 -30.18 -1.52
C LYS A 100 -15.78 -30.63 -0.32
N ASP A 101 -15.74 -29.86 0.75
CA ASP A 101 -16.49 -30.17 1.97
C ASP A 101 -18.00 -30.09 1.76
N VAL A 102 -18.50 -28.98 1.21
CA VAL A 102 -19.91 -28.79 0.84
C VAL A 102 -20.44 -29.96 -0.01
N LYS A 103 -19.61 -30.49 -0.91
CA LYS A 103 -19.96 -31.60 -1.78
C LYS A 103 -20.00 -32.97 -1.08
N CYS A 104 -19.14 -33.19 -0.10
CA CYS A 104 -18.99 -34.49 0.57
C CYS A 104 -19.88 -34.61 1.81
N ASN A 105 -20.09 -33.50 2.53
CA ASN A 105 -20.60 -33.46 3.90
C ASN A 105 -21.77 -32.47 4.01
N SER A 106 -22.74 -32.55 3.10
CA SER A 106 -23.84 -31.57 3.00
C SER A 106 -24.76 -31.51 4.22
N ASP A 107 -24.88 -32.60 4.98
CA ASP A 107 -25.98 -32.77 5.93
C ASP A 107 -25.58 -32.53 7.40
N ASP A 108 -24.29 -32.56 7.76
CA ASP A 108 -23.86 -32.64 9.17
C ASP A 108 -22.69 -31.72 9.60
N GLU A 109 -22.09 -30.89 8.73
CA GLU A 109 -20.86 -30.12 9.05
C GLU A 109 -20.99 -28.58 8.90
N TYR A 110 -22.04 -28.00 9.49
CA TYR A 110 -22.27 -26.55 9.52
C TYR A 110 -21.09 -25.76 10.14
N GLU A 111 -20.54 -26.27 11.24
CA GLU A 111 -19.46 -25.60 11.97
C GLU A 111 -18.16 -25.57 11.15
N GLU A 112 -17.79 -26.68 10.51
CA GLU A 112 -16.56 -26.75 9.71
C GLU A 112 -16.63 -25.86 8.46
N GLN A 113 -17.79 -25.84 7.80
CA GLN A 113 -18.04 -24.94 6.65
C GLN A 113 -17.97 -23.47 7.07
N GLY A 114 -18.60 -23.13 8.19
CA GLY A 114 -18.55 -21.78 8.76
C GLY A 114 -17.13 -21.34 9.12
N ASP A 115 -16.33 -22.24 9.69
CA ASP A 115 -14.93 -21.96 10.04
C ASP A 115 -14.09 -21.65 8.79
N ILE A 116 -14.23 -22.43 7.71
CA ILE A 116 -13.48 -22.17 6.47
C ILE A 116 -13.93 -20.84 5.82
N MET A 117 -15.25 -20.57 5.79
CA MET A 117 -15.77 -19.29 5.30
C MET A 117 -15.21 -18.10 6.11
N MET A 118 -15.21 -18.21 7.43
CA MET A 118 -14.65 -17.19 8.33
C MET A 118 -13.15 -16.99 8.09
N GLU A 119 -12.39 -18.06 7.85
CA GLU A 119 -10.97 -17.94 7.49
C GLU A 119 -10.76 -17.19 6.16
N ILE A 120 -11.59 -17.45 5.15
CA ILE A 120 -11.56 -16.76 3.86
C ILE A 120 -11.88 -15.27 4.06
N ALA A 121 -12.98 -14.96 4.74
CA ALA A 121 -13.39 -13.59 5.04
C ALA A 121 -12.30 -12.85 5.81
N SER A 122 -11.75 -13.46 6.87
CA SER A 122 -10.72 -12.86 7.71
C SER A 122 -9.43 -12.56 6.94
N GLU A 123 -9.01 -13.45 6.04
CA GLU A 123 -7.84 -13.20 5.18
C GLU A 123 -8.07 -11.99 4.27
N ILE A 124 -9.23 -11.93 3.60
CA ILE A 124 -9.61 -10.81 2.73
C ILE A 124 -9.66 -9.50 3.53
N LEU A 125 -10.40 -9.47 4.65
CA LEU A 125 -10.60 -8.30 5.48
C LEU A 125 -9.29 -7.73 6.04
N LYS A 126 -8.34 -8.60 6.42
CA LYS A 126 -7.01 -8.18 6.88
C LYS A 126 -6.12 -7.67 5.74
N TRP A 127 -6.37 -8.08 4.50
CA TRP A 127 -5.56 -7.71 3.35
C TRP A 127 -5.98 -6.37 2.73
N LEU A 128 -7.28 -6.10 2.66
CA LEU A 128 -7.85 -4.91 2.02
C LEU A 128 -7.28 -3.56 2.55
N PRO A 129 -7.01 -3.36 3.85
CA PRO A 129 -6.39 -2.12 4.34
C PRO A 129 -5.02 -1.83 3.70
N ASN A 130 -4.20 -2.86 3.48
CA ASN A 130 -2.91 -2.71 2.81
C ASN A 130 -3.10 -2.33 1.34
N LEU A 131 -4.06 -2.97 0.66
CA LEU A 131 -4.42 -2.66 -0.72
C LEU A 131 -4.94 -1.21 -0.85
N TRP A 132 -5.71 -0.74 0.12
CA TRP A 132 -6.21 0.63 0.15
C TRP A 132 -5.07 1.64 0.24
N GLN A 133 -4.16 1.44 1.20
CA GLN A 133 -3.01 2.31 1.39
C GLN A 133 -2.16 2.39 0.12
N ILE A 134 -1.92 1.26 -0.53
CA ILE A 134 -1.05 1.19 -1.71
C ILE A 134 -1.73 1.80 -2.94
N GLY A 135 -2.92 1.30 -3.31
CA GLY A 135 -3.58 1.65 -4.55
C GLY A 135 -4.32 2.99 -4.51
N ILE A 136 -4.90 3.34 -3.37
CA ILE A 136 -5.74 4.53 -3.24
C ILE A 136 -4.97 5.69 -2.64
N GLU A 137 -4.39 5.53 -1.44
CA GLU A 137 -3.67 6.61 -0.76
C GLU A 137 -2.38 7.00 -1.51
N LYS A 138 -1.54 6.00 -1.81
CA LYS A 138 -0.23 6.24 -2.44
C LYS A 138 -0.26 6.22 -3.97
N ALA A 139 -1.36 5.79 -4.57
CA ALA A 139 -1.50 5.66 -6.03
C ALA A 139 -0.48 4.70 -6.68
N LEU A 140 0.02 3.73 -5.92
CA LEU A 140 1.04 2.78 -6.36
C LEU A 140 0.38 1.51 -6.86
N ASP A 141 0.90 0.95 -7.95
CA ASP A 141 0.49 -0.34 -8.51
C ASP A 141 -1.02 -0.55 -8.60
N VAL A 142 -1.75 0.50 -8.98
CA VAL A 142 -3.22 0.52 -9.11
C VAL A 142 -3.74 -0.69 -9.89
N GLN A 143 -3.05 -1.10 -10.95
CA GLN A 143 -3.44 -2.28 -11.75
C GLN A 143 -3.31 -3.59 -10.97
N LEU A 144 -2.30 -3.72 -10.12
CA LEU A 144 -2.13 -4.90 -9.27
C LEU A 144 -3.16 -4.89 -8.15
N VAL A 145 -3.44 -3.75 -7.55
CA VAL A 145 -4.52 -3.59 -6.55
C VAL A 145 -5.87 -3.94 -7.17
N HIS A 146 -6.16 -3.46 -8.38
CA HIS A 146 -7.34 -3.85 -9.15
C HIS A 146 -7.43 -5.38 -9.30
N LYS A 147 -6.33 -6.03 -9.71
CA LYS A 147 -6.26 -7.49 -9.82
C LYS A 147 -6.51 -8.21 -8.48
N CYS A 148 -6.05 -7.64 -7.37
CA CYS A 148 -6.33 -8.18 -6.03
C CYS A 148 -7.82 -8.09 -5.70
N LEU A 149 -8.49 -6.97 -6.00
CA LEU A 149 -9.94 -6.83 -5.78
C LEU A 149 -10.75 -7.79 -6.65
N VAL A 150 -10.36 -8.00 -7.91
CA VAL A 150 -10.97 -9.02 -8.77
C VAL A 150 -10.86 -10.41 -8.15
N LEU A 151 -9.69 -10.77 -7.62
CA LEU A 151 -9.48 -12.04 -6.92
C LEU A 151 -10.38 -12.15 -5.68
N CYS A 152 -10.41 -11.14 -4.81
CA CYS A 152 -11.24 -11.17 -3.60
C CYS A 152 -12.73 -11.31 -3.95
N THR A 153 -13.21 -10.56 -4.95
CA THR A 153 -14.62 -10.61 -5.38
C THR A 153 -14.96 -11.97 -6.00
N THR A 154 -14.08 -12.53 -6.82
CA THR A 154 -14.26 -13.87 -7.42
C THR A 154 -14.33 -14.95 -6.33
N VAL A 155 -13.46 -14.88 -5.32
CA VAL A 155 -13.44 -15.84 -4.20
C VAL A 155 -14.75 -15.78 -3.41
N ILE A 156 -15.28 -14.58 -3.13
CA ILE A 156 -16.58 -14.43 -2.46
C ILE A 156 -17.70 -14.98 -3.33
N GLU A 157 -17.73 -14.65 -4.63
CA GLU A 157 -18.73 -15.16 -5.56
C GLU A 157 -18.75 -16.70 -5.60
N GLU A 158 -17.57 -17.35 -5.65
CA GLU A 158 -17.46 -18.81 -5.63
C GLU A 158 -17.97 -19.44 -4.33
N VAL A 159 -17.79 -18.75 -3.20
CA VAL A 159 -18.27 -19.21 -1.88
C VAL A 159 -19.77 -18.95 -1.72
N GLU A 160 -20.28 -17.79 -2.14
CA GLU A 160 -21.72 -17.45 -2.06
C GLU A 160 -22.58 -18.31 -3.00
N GLN A 161 -22.04 -18.75 -4.15
CA GLN A 161 -22.78 -19.55 -5.13
C GLN A 161 -22.84 -21.06 -4.80
N CYS A 162 -22.28 -21.51 -3.68
CA CYS A 162 -22.36 -22.90 -3.28
C CYS A 162 -23.66 -23.20 -2.51
N ASP A 163 -24.10 -24.46 -2.52
CA ASP A 163 -25.27 -24.91 -1.77
C ASP A 163 -24.98 -25.10 -0.26
N SER A 164 -24.10 -24.29 0.33
CA SER A 164 -23.85 -24.34 1.78
C SER A 164 -25.04 -23.72 2.52
N PRO A 165 -25.46 -24.30 3.66
CA PRO A 165 -26.52 -23.72 4.46
C PRO A 165 -26.05 -22.54 5.33
N VAL A 166 -24.76 -22.22 5.34
CA VAL A 166 -24.19 -21.06 6.04
C VAL A 166 -24.12 -19.87 5.07
N ASP A 167 -24.68 -18.72 5.45
CA ASP A 167 -24.59 -17.51 4.62
C ASP A 167 -23.23 -16.81 4.88
N PHE A 168 -22.45 -16.62 3.82
CA PHE A 168 -21.18 -15.91 3.90
C PHE A 168 -21.34 -14.45 4.38
N ARG A 169 -22.52 -13.87 4.23
CA ARG A 169 -22.83 -12.49 4.63
C ARG A 169 -22.97 -12.32 6.14
N ASP A 170 -23.13 -13.41 6.88
CA ASP A 170 -23.21 -13.40 8.35
C ASP A 170 -21.85 -13.11 9.01
N PHE A 171 -20.75 -13.20 8.26
CA PHE A 171 -19.40 -12.91 8.77
C PHE A 171 -19.09 -11.42 8.69
N ASP A 172 -19.53 -10.68 9.71
CA ASP A 172 -19.14 -9.27 9.91
C ASP A 172 -17.93 -9.11 10.85
N ASP A 173 -17.12 -8.09 10.59
CA ASP A 173 -16.01 -7.70 11.47
C ASP A 173 -15.98 -6.19 11.64
N ASN A 174 -15.35 -5.73 12.74
CA ASN A 174 -15.10 -4.33 12.98
C ASN A 174 -13.87 -3.90 12.19
N ILE A 175 -14.10 -3.25 11.06
CA ILE A 175 -13.03 -2.87 10.14
C ILE A 175 -12.68 -1.42 10.41
N THR A 176 -11.40 -1.14 10.63
CA THR A 176 -10.87 0.22 10.77
C THR A 176 -9.70 0.42 9.82
N ILE A 177 -9.81 1.38 8.90
CA ILE A 177 -8.67 1.83 8.10
C ILE A 177 -8.18 3.18 8.61
N LEU A 178 -6.88 3.22 8.85
CA LEU A 178 -6.13 4.44 9.12
C LEU A 178 -5.34 4.82 7.87
N ASN A 179 -5.32 6.12 7.55
CA ASN A 179 -4.39 6.63 6.54
C ASN A 179 -2.96 6.74 7.11
N SER A 180 -2.00 7.14 6.28
CA SER A 180 -0.60 7.32 6.68
C SER A 180 -0.37 8.40 7.75
N SER A 181 -1.35 9.25 8.04
CA SER A 181 -1.32 10.20 9.16
C SER A 181 -1.93 9.65 10.46
N GLY A 182 -2.37 8.40 10.48
CA GLY A 182 -3.06 7.78 11.62
C GLY A 182 -4.53 8.20 11.77
N ARG A 183 -5.09 8.91 10.78
CA ARG A 183 -6.49 9.32 10.79
C ARG A 183 -7.37 8.18 10.29
N VAL A 184 -8.43 7.89 11.04
CA VAL A 184 -9.50 6.98 10.62
C VAL A 184 -10.21 7.54 9.38
N ILE A 185 -10.27 6.71 8.32
CA ILE A 185 -10.96 7.02 7.07
C ILE A 185 -12.12 6.06 6.75
N TYR A 186 -12.11 4.90 7.39
CA TYR A 186 -13.18 3.93 7.35
C TYR A 186 -13.26 3.30 8.74
N LYS A 187 -14.47 3.24 9.29
CA LYS A 187 -14.74 2.53 10.53
C LYS A 187 -16.19 2.09 10.51
N ASP A 188 -16.39 0.80 10.30
CA ASP A 188 -17.73 0.23 10.25
C ASP A 188 -17.70 -1.24 10.66
N LYS A 189 -18.86 -1.77 11.04
CA LYS A 189 -19.10 -3.20 11.14
C LYS A 189 -19.64 -3.66 9.78
N ALA A 190 -18.82 -4.33 8.99
CA ALA A 190 -19.18 -4.72 7.64
C ALA A 190 -18.71 -6.15 7.35
N ASN A 191 -19.46 -6.84 6.49
CA ASN A 191 -18.99 -8.11 5.94
C ASN A 191 -17.99 -7.87 4.80
N ALA A 192 -17.34 -8.94 4.35
CA ALA A 192 -16.29 -8.85 3.33
C ALA A 192 -16.80 -8.25 2.00
N MET A 193 -18.04 -8.54 1.61
CA MET A 193 -18.61 -8.04 0.36
C MET A 193 -18.87 -6.54 0.40
N GLN A 194 -19.48 -6.05 1.48
CA GLN A 194 -19.69 -4.62 1.73
C GLN A 194 -18.36 -3.85 1.71
N PHE A 195 -17.35 -4.37 2.40
CA PHE A 195 -16.05 -3.72 2.43
C PHE A 195 -15.33 -3.74 1.07
N ILE A 196 -15.51 -4.80 0.27
CA ILE A 196 -15.03 -4.87 -1.10
C ILE A 196 -15.73 -3.86 -2.00
N ALA A 197 -17.05 -3.71 -1.90
CA ALA A 197 -17.80 -2.69 -2.64
C ALA A 197 -17.30 -1.28 -2.29
N TRP A 198 -17.06 -1.00 -1.01
CA TRP A 198 -16.41 0.24 -0.57
C TRP A 198 -15.01 0.40 -1.20
N MET A 199 -14.20 -0.65 -1.25
CA MET A 199 -12.87 -0.63 -1.89
C MET A 199 -12.95 -0.37 -3.41
N TRP A 200 -13.92 -0.96 -4.12
CA TRP A 200 -14.15 -0.72 -5.54
C TRP A 200 -14.51 0.75 -5.81
N ARG A 201 -15.37 1.34 -4.97
CA ARG A 201 -15.68 2.78 -5.01
C ARG A 201 -14.42 3.62 -4.87
N GLU A 202 -13.62 3.35 -3.82
CA GLU A 202 -12.38 4.09 -3.54
C GLU A 202 -11.39 4.02 -4.72
N LEU A 203 -11.23 2.83 -5.30
CA LEU A 203 -10.35 2.61 -6.45
C LEU A 203 -10.86 3.37 -7.69
N LEU A 204 -12.14 3.23 -8.02
CA LEU A 204 -12.77 3.87 -9.17
C LEU A 204 -12.59 5.40 -9.12
N VAL A 205 -12.94 5.99 -7.96
CA VAL A 205 -12.84 7.44 -7.74
C VAL A 205 -11.39 7.92 -7.76
N SER A 206 -10.46 7.18 -7.12
CA SER A 206 -9.03 7.52 -7.11
C SER A 206 -8.43 7.53 -8.52
N VAL A 207 -8.74 6.51 -9.33
CA VAL A 207 -8.26 6.42 -10.72
C VAL A 207 -8.85 7.51 -11.60
N GLY A 208 -10.16 7.75 -11.50
CA GLY A 208 -10.83 8.82 -12.25
C GLY A 208 -10.24 10.20 -11.93
N SER A 209 -9.96 10.48 -10.66
CA SER A 209 -9.42 11.80 -10.22
C SER A 209 -8.04 12.11 -10.80
N LYS A 210 -7.30 11.07 -11.19
CA LYS A 210 -5.96 11.15 -11.81
C LYS A 210 -6.02 11.10 -13.34
N LYS A 211 -7.22 11.17 -13.94
CA LYS A 211 -7.46 11.01 -15.38
C LYS A 211 -6.99 9.65 -15.92
N GLY A 212 -6.95 8.63 -15.06
CA GLY A 212 -6.72 7.26 -15.49
C GLY A 212 -7.95 6.67 -16.18
N SER A 213 -7.76 5.64 -17.00
CA SER A 213 -8.88 4.92 -17.60
C SER A 213 -9.60 4.07 -16.54
N THR A 214 -10.88 4.35 -16.33
CA THR A 214 -11.76 3.60 -15.42
C THR A 214 -12.49 2.44 -16.09
N LYS A 215 -12.34 2.27 -17.42
CA LYS A 215 -13.12 1.30 -18.22
C LYS A 215 -13.02 -0.14 -17.72
N ALA A 216 -11.82 -0.61 -17.38
CA ALA A 216 -11.63 -1.97 -16.89
C ALA A 216 -12.29 -2.17 -15.52
N ILE A 217 -12.15 -1.18 -14.62
CA ILE A 217 -12.76 -1.20 -13.29
C ILE A 217 -14.30 -1.24 -13.41
N LEU A 218 -14.88 -0.41 -14.27
CA LEU A 218 -16.33 -0.39 -14.52
C LEU A 218 -16.82 -1.72 -15.12
N ALA A 219 -16.07 -2.30 -16.06
CA ALA A 219 -16.42 -3.59 -16.64
C ALA A 219 -16.42 -4.73 -15.60
N ASP A 220 -15.46 -4.73 -14.67
CA ASP A 220 -15.44 -5.71 -13.58
C ASP A 220 -16.54 -5.43 -12.54
N ILE A 221 -16.85 -4.17 -12.22
CA ILE A 221 -18.00 -3.78 -11.38
C ILE A 221 -19.32 -4.31 -11.97
N ASP A 222 -19.53 -4.12 -13.28
CA ASP A 222 -20.71 -4.62 -13.97
C ASP A 222 -20.73 -6.15 -14.00
N ARG A 223 -19.58 -6.79 -14.24
CA ARG A 223 -19.44 -8.25 -14.23
C ARG A 223 -19.85 -8.86 -12.88
N PHE A 224 -19.43 -8.27 -11.78
CA PHE A 224 -19.74 -8.76 -10.44
C PHE A 224 -21.11 -8.30 -9.93
N ASN A 225 -21.83 -7.48 -10.70
CA ASN A 225 -23.13 -6.92 -10.33
C ASN A 225 -23.11 -6.19 -8.98
N ILE A 226 -22.03 -5.47 -8.67
CA ILE A 226 -21.83 -4.76 -7.38
C ILE A 226 -22.11 -3.25 -7.47
N LYS A 227 -22.83 -2.86 -8.52
CA LYS A 227 -23.00 -1.46 -8.89
C LYS A 227 -23.92 -0.73 -7.93
N GLU A 228 -24.98 -1.38 -7.46
CA GLU A 228 -25.94 -0.81 -6.52
C GLU A 228 -25.25 -0.54 -5.17
N GLU A 229 -24.49 -1.50 -4.66
CA GLU A 229 -23.73 -1.37 -3.42
C GLU A 229 -22.70 -0.24 -3.50
N ILE A 230 -22.01 -0.09 -4.63
CA ILE A 230 -21.09 1.04 -4.86
C ILE A 230 -21.86 2.37 -4.89
N CYS A 231 -23.04 2.41 -5.51
CA CYS A 231 -23.86 3.61 -5.58
C CYS A 231 -24.42 4.00 -4.21
N ASP A 232 -24.81 3.04 -3.38
CA ASP A 232 -25.22 3.30 -2.00
C ASP A 232 -24.09 4.03 -1.27
N TYR A 233 -22.86 3.53 -1.37
CA TYR A 233 -21.69 4.21 -0.81
C TYR A 233 -21.35 5.57 -1.46
N LEU A 234 -21.86 5.89 -2.65
CA LEU A 234 -21.72 7.20 -3.28
C LEU A 234 -22.84 8.17 -2.85
N GLY A 235 -24.05 7.66 -2.61
CA GLY A 235 -25.26 8.42 -2.33
C GLY A 235 -25.45 8.85 -0.86
N TYR A 236 -24.67 8.30 0.08
CA TYR A 236 -24.62 8.78 1.45
C TYR A 236 -23.97 10.18 1.51
N GLU A 237 -24.75 11.22 1.19
CA GLU A 237 -24.50 12.55 1.74
C GLU A 237 -24.78 12.47 3.24
N ASP A 238 -23.73 12.40 4.06
CA ASP A 238 -23.86 12.41 5.51
C ASP A 238 -24.56 13.71 5.96
N GLU A 239 -25.89 13.66 6.13
CA GLU A 239 -26.56 14.50 7.11
C GLU A 239 -25.85 14.23 8.44
N GLN A 240 -25.39 15.29 9.10
CA GLN A 240 -24.58 15.23 10.33
C GLN A 240 -25.30 14.45 11.45
N MET A 241 -25.25 13.12 11.42
CA MET A 241 -25.56 12.30 12.58
C MET A 241 -24.30 12.27 13.45
N ASP A 242 -24.45 12.89 14.63
CA ASP A 242 -23.72 12.65 15.87
C ASP A 242 -22.18 12.71 15.92
N GLY A 243 -21.52 13.27 14.90
CA GLY A 243 -20.05 13.40 14.91
C GLY A 243 -19.33 12.26 14.19
N SER A 244 -20.08 11.39 13.50
CA SER A 244 -19.56 10.51 12.47
C SER A 244 -19.06 11.36 11.29
N ARG A 245 -17.76 11.31 11.00
CA ARG A 245 -17.14 12.10 9.94
C ARG A 245 -17.62 11.59 8.59
N SER A 246 -17.89 12.52 7.66
CA SER A 246 -18.24 12.19 6.27
C SER A 246 -17.35 11.08 5.71
N GLN A 247 -17.95 10.00 5.18
CA GLN A 247 -17.22 8.91 4.53
C GLN A 247 -16.34 9.36 3.36
N MET A 248 -16.53 10.60 2.87
CA MET A 248 -15.76 11.23 1.80
C MET A 248 -14.78 12.29 2.33
N ALA A 249 -14.64 12.46 3.65
CA ALA A 249 -13.82 13.51 4.24
C ALA A 249 -12.31 13.31 4.00
N HIS A 250 -11.88 12.11 3.59
CA HIS A 250 -10.51 11.84 3.16
C HIS A 250 -10.30 12.04 1.66
N TRP A 251 -11.37 12.21 0.87
CA TRP A 251 -11.26 12.44 -0.55
C TRP A 251 -10.72 13.83 -0.86
N THR A 252 -9.88 13.89 -1.89
CA THR A 252 -9.47 15.16 -2.48
C THR A 252 -10.66 15.83 -3.18
N PRO A 253 -10.63 17.16 -3.43
CA PRO A 253 -11.66 17.82 -4.22
C PRO A 253 -11.93 17.12 -5.57
N LYS A 254 -10.88 16.72 -6.29
CA LYS A 254 -11.01 15.99 -7.57
C LYS A 254 -11.70 14.64 -7.44
N MET A 255 -11.47 13.92 -6.34
CA MET A 255 -12.15 12.65 -6.08
C MET A 255 -13.65 12.88 -5.87
N ARG A 256 -14.03 13.91 -5.12
CA ARG A 256 -15.45 14.30 -4.96
C ARG A 256 -16.10 14.69 -6.28
N ASP A 257 -15.43 15.49 -7.12
CA ASP A 257 -15.95 15.87 -8.44
C ASP A 257 -16.23 14.64 -9.32
N ILE A 258 -15.33 13.64 -9.28
CA ILE A 258 -15.51 12.37 -10.00
C ILE A 258 -16.67 11.56 -9.42
N ALA A 259 -16.77 11.45 -8.10
CA ALA A 259 -17.89 10.76 -7.46
C ALA A 259 -19.24 11.38 -7.82
N THR A 260 -19.33 12.72 -7.81
CA THR A 260 -20.52 13.45 -8.26
C THR A 260 -20.84 13.18 -9.73
N THR A 261 -19.83 13.17 -10.60
CA THR A 261 -20.03 12.85 -12.03
C THR A 261 -20.56 11.43 -12.21
N LEU A 262 -19.97 10.45 -11.50
CA LEU A 262 -20.39 9.06 -11.55
C LEU A 262 -21.84 8.87 -11.09
N LEU A 263 -22.29 9.61 -10.06
CA LEU A 263 -23.69 9.60 -9.62
C LEU A 263 -24.65 10.12 -10.69
N TYR A 264 -24.29 11.21 -11.38
CA TYR A 264 -25.14 11.77 -12.45
C TYR A 264 -25.21 10.89 -13.69
N GLU A 265 -24.15 10.15 -14.03
CA GLU A 265 -24.15 9.23 -15.19
C GLU A 265 -25.03 7.98 -14.97
N GLN A 266 -25.54 7.74 -13.76
CA GLN A 266 -26.46 6.65 -13.46
C GLN A 266 -27.95 6.99 -13.64
N HIS A 267 -28.27 8.28 -13.82
CA HIS A 267 -29.63 8.80 -14.00
C HIS A 267 -29.88 9.26 -15.44
#